data_AF-A0A3C1SNB2-F1
#
_entry.id   AF-A0A3C1SNB2-F1
#
_cell.length_a   1.000
_cell.length_b   1.000
_cell.length_c   1.000
_cell.angle_alpha   90.00
_cell.angle_beta   90.00
_cell.angle_gamma   90.00
#
_symmetry.space_group_name_H-M   'P 1'
#
loop_
_entity.id
_entity.type
_entity.pdbx_description
1 polymer ?
#
loop_
_entity_poly.entity_id
_entity_poly.type
_entity_poly.pdbx_seq_one_letter_code
_entity_poly.pdbx_strand_id
1 'polypeptide(L)'
;MTHIAIIDYGMGNLRSVAKAFEHVAPKARVSVTQDRRDILQADRVVFPGQGSIRDCIRELAHWDLLGVVRAAALGKPFLGLCLGPQALLTFSEENGGVDCLNVLPGRVVWFGELREPETGERLKVPHMGWNQVRQAGDHPLWRDIPQDSRFYFVHSYYLKPEEPALIAGQTRYGFDFASAVARDNIFAVQFHPEKSAQAGLRLLANFVDWNP
;
A
#
# COMPACT_ATOMS: atom_id res chain seq x y z
N MET A 1 15.46 -18.79 7.75
CA MET A 1 14.35 -18.11 8.43
C MET A 1 13.97 -16.94 7.55
N THR A 2 12.75 -16.84 7.04
CA THR A 2 12.37 -15.76 6.11
C THR A 2 12.59 -14.41 6.78
N HIS A 3 13.30 -13.50 6.12
CA HIS A 3 13.54 -12.14 6.57
C HIS A 3 12.61 -11.17 5.85
N ILE A 4 11.81 -10.46 6.64
CA ILE A 4 10.88 -9.42 6.20
C ILE A 4 11.44 -8.08 6.68
N ALA A 5 11.86 -7.23 5.75
CA ALA A 5 12.29 -5.87 6.05
C ALA A 5 11.13 -4.89 5.85
N ILE A 6 10.78 -4.18 6.91
CA ILE A 6 9.85 -3.04 6.90
C ILE A 6 10.71 -1.79 6.78
N ILE A 7 10.53 -1.05 5.69
CA ILE A 7 11.32 0.14 5.40
C ILE A 7 10.97 1.24 6.41
N ASP A 8 11.97 1.67 7.15
CA ASP A 8 11.95 2.86 8.00
C ASP A 8 12.60 4.00 7.23
N TYR A 9 11.85 5.08 7.06
CA TYR A 9 12.34 6.33 6.47
C TYR A 9 11.95 7.52 7.36
N GLY A 10 11.73 7.27 8.66
CA GLY A 10 11.36 8.28 9.65
C GLY A 10 9.87 8.61 9.72
N MET A 11 9.01 7.93 8.95
CA MET A 11 7.57 8.18 8.91
C MET A 11 6.74 6.89 8.95
N GLY A 12 5.51 7.01 9.44
CA GLY A 12 4.52 5.94 9.44
C GLY A 12 4.34 5.22 10.78
N ASN A 13 3.31 4.39 10.86
CA ASN A 13 3.01 3.57 12.04
C ASN A 13 3.75 2.23 12.00
N LEU A 14 5.09 2.30 11.98
CA LEU A 14 5.95 1.14 11.81
C LEU A 14 5.74 0.08 12.91
N ARG A 15 5.44 0.52 14.13
CA ARG A 15 5.19 -0.37 15.27
C ARG A 15 3.99 -1.28 15.04
N SER A 16 2.85 -0.76 14.56
CA SER A 16 1.68 -1.63 14.29
C SER A 16 1.94 -2.59 13.14
N VAL A 17 2.60 -2.12 12.08
CA VAL A 17 2.95 -2.98 10.93
C VAL A 17 3.88 -4.12 11.39
N ALA A 18 4.96 -3.80 12.11
CA ALA A 18 5.88 -4.79 12.65
C ALA A 18 5.18 -5.80 13.56
N LYS A 19 4.34 -5.33 14.50
CA LYS A 19 3.58 -6.22 15.39
C LYS A 19 2.61 -7.12 14.65
N ALA A 20 1.97 -6.62 13.59
CA ALA A 20 1.09 -7.44 12.76
C ALA A 20 1.88 -8.54 12.04
N PHE A 21 3.06 -8.24 11.49
CA PHE A 21 3.94 -9.24 10.87
C PHE A 21 4.51 -10.25 11.87
N GLU A 22 4.97 -9.81 13.04
CA GLU A 22 5.42 -10.71 14.11
C GLU A 22 4.30 -11.67 14.54
N HIS A 23 3.05 -11.21 14.54
CA HIS A 23 1.88 -12.03 14.87
C HIS A 23 1.56 -13.07 13.80
N VAL A 24 1.55 -12.68 12.51
CA VAL A 24 1.18 -13.60 11.42
C VAL A 24 2.34 -14.48 10.96
N ALA A 25 3.58 -14.09 11.25
CA ALA A 25 4.80 -14.79 10.84
C ALA A 25 5.73 -15.02 12.05
N PRO A 26 5.33 -15.78 13.08
CA PRO A 26 6.10 -15.95 14.30
C PRO A 26 7.46 -16.64 14.08
N LYS A 27 7.65 -17.30 12.93
CA LYS A 27 8.90 -17.93 12.50
C LYS A 27 9.75 -17.05 11.59
N ALA A 28 9.30 -15.86 11.20
CA ALA A 28 10.07 -14.95 10.35
C ALA A 28 10.91 -14.00 11.21
N ARG A 29 12.05 -13.56 10.68
CA ARG A 29 12.77 -12.41 11.21
C ARG A 29 12.11 -11.15 10.63
N VAL A 30 11.51 -10.32 11.48
CA VAL A 30 10.94 -9.02 11.09
C VAL A 30 11.91 -7.93 11.54
N SER A 31 12.42 -7.10 10.62
CA SER A 31 13.19 -5.91 10.96
C SER A 31 12.48 -4.65 10.49
N VAL A 32 12.52 -3.60 11.32
CA VAL A 32 12.22 -2.22 10.91
C VAL A 32 13.57 -1.55 10.70
N THR A 33 13.85 -1.12 9.48
CA THR A 33 15.22 -0.75 9.11
C THR A 33 15.26 0.34 8.05
N GLN A 34 16.25 1.22 8.21
CA GLN A 34 16.70 2.17 7.19
C GLN A 34 18.04 1.74 6.58
N ASP A 35 18.60 0.60 6.99
CA ASP A 35 19.85 0.07 6.40
C ASP A 35 19.57 -0.50 5.01
N ARG A 36 20.19 0.12 4.01
CA ARG A 36 20.04 -0.21 2.58
C ARG A 36 20.38 -1.67 2.27
N ARG A 37 21.42 -2.22 2.93
CA ARG A 37 21.83 -3.60 2.71
C ARG A 37 20.83 -4.57 3.32
N ASP A 38 20.32 -4.29 4.52
CA ASP A 38 19.28 -5.13 5.15
C ASP A 38 18.01 -5.19 4.28
N ILE A 39 17.59 -4.06 3.69
CA ILE A 39 16.43 -4.00 2.75
C ILE A 39 16.72 -4.82 1.47
N LEU A 40 17.89 -4.60 0.86
CA LEU A 40 18.27 -5.27 -0.39
C LEU A 40 18.59 -6.77 -0.21
N GLN A 41 18.90 -7.23 0.99
CA GLN A 41 19.15 -8.64 1.29
C GLN A 41 17.94 -9.38 1.87
N ALA A 42 16.91 -8.67 2.34
CA ALA A 42 15.70 -9.31 2.86
C ALA A 42 15.00 -10.18 1.81
N ASP A 43 14.35 -11.26 2.23
CA ASP A 43 13.59 -12.13 1.33
C ASP A 43 12.31 -11.43 0.84
N ARG A 44 11.74 -10.55 1.68
CA ARG A 44 10.50 -9.81 1.41
C ARG A 44 10.62 -8.38 1.94
N VAL A 45 9.99 -7.44 1.25
CA VAL A 45 10.02 -6.02 1.64
C VAL A 45 8.61 -5.47 1.81
N VAL A 46 8.43 -4.73 2.90
CA VAL A 46 7.19 -4.02 3.20
C VAL A 46 7.51 -2.53 3.23
N PHE A 47 6.79 -1.77 2.40
CA PHE A 47 6.92 -0.32 2.34
C PHE A 47 5.63 0.33 2.87
N PRO A 48 5.58 0.63 4.17
CA PRO A 48 4.47 1.38 4.75
C PRO A 48 4.63 2.86 4.45
N GLY A 49 3.57 3.64 4.65
CA GLY A 49 3.71 5.09 4.79
C GLY A 49 2.46 5.79 5.29
N GLN A 50 2.65 6.96 5.91
CA GLN A 50 1.60 7.87 6.35
C GLN A 50 2.07 9.32 6.16
N GLY A 51 1.12 10.27 6.14
CA GLY A 51 1.42 11.68 5.93
C GLY A 51 1.19 12.08 4.46
N SER A 52 2.01 13.00 3.95
CA SER A 52 1.96 13.42 2.55
C SER A 52 2.97 12.66 1.69
N ILE A 53 2.66 12.49 0.41
CA ILE A 53 3.58 11.90 -0.57
C ILE A 53 4.82 12.76 -0.79
N ARG A 54 4.69 14.09 -0.69
CA ARG A 54 5.82 15.02 -0.78
C ARG A 54 6.83 14.75 0.34
N ASP A 55 6.35 14.61 1.57
CA ASP A 55 7.21 14.31 2.71
C ASP A 55 7.81 12.91 2.56
N CYS A 56 7.01 11.92 2.11
CA CYS A 56 7.49 10.57 1.83
C CYS A 56 8.68 10.56 0.84
N ILE A 57 8.53 11.18 -0.34
CA ILE A 57 9.60 11.25 -1.35
C ILE A 57 10.82 12.04 -0.82
N ARG A 58 10.59 13.13 -0.08
CA ARG A 58 11.68 13.92 0.54
C ARG A 58 12.48 13.07 1.55
N GLU A 59 11.81 12.38 2.45
CA GLU A 59 12.48 11.56 3.47
C GLU A 59 13.20 10.36 2.83
N LEU A 60 12.60 9.71 1.83
CA LEU A 60 13.30 8.69 1.06
C LEU A 60 14.56 9.23 0.39
N ALA A 61 14.53 10.46 -0.13
CA ALA A 61 15.72 11.10 -0.70
C ALA A 61 16.76 11.41 0.38
N HIS A 62 16.31 11.95 1.53
CA HIS A 62 17.17 12.28 2.67
C HIS A 62 17.97 11.07 3.18
N TRP A 63 17.32 9.90 3.24
CA TRP A 63 17.93 8.65 3.68
C TRP A 63 18.63 7.84 2.57
N ASP A 64 18.70 8.38 1.35
CA ASP A 64 19.25 7.68 0.17
C ASP A 64 18.54 6.33 -0.11
N LEU A 65 17.21 6.32 0.10
CA LEU A 65 16.36 5.13 -0.02
C LEU A 65 15.55 5.09 -1.32
N LEU A 66 15.45 6.17 -2.11
CA LEU A 66 14.67 6.18 -3.36
C LEU A 66 15.03 5.01 -4.30
N GLY A 67 16.32 4.86 -4.60
CA GLY A 67 16.81 3.77 -5.45
C GLY A 67 16.65 2.39 -4.81
N VAL A 68 16.72 2.33 -3.48
CA VAL A 68 16.64 1.08 -2.70
C VAL A 68 15.20 0.56 -2.68
N VAL A 69 14.22 1.42 -2.41
CA VAL A 69 12.79 1.07 -2.48
C VAL A 69 12.43 0.62 -3.89
N ARG A 70 12.88 1.36 -4.92
CA ARG A 70 12.64 1.01 -6.31
C ARG A 70 13.25 -0.33 -6.69
N ALA A 71 14.50 -0.59 -6.30
CA ALA A 71 15.16 -1.87 -6.56
C ALA A 71 14.47 -3.02 -5.83
N ALA A 72 14.05 -2.83 -4.58
CA ALA A 72 13.28 -3.82 -3.83
C ALA A 72 11.94 -4.11 -4.51
N ALA A 73 11.21 -3.08 -4.96
CA ALA A 73 9.93 -3.25 -5.65
C ALA A 73 10.08 -4.06 -6.95
N LEU A 74 11.18 -3.90 -7.68
CA LEU A 74 11.42 -4.58 -8.96
C LEU A 74 12.05 -5.97 -8.84
N GLY A 75 12.51 -6.38 -7.65
CA GLY A 75 13.40 -7.55 -7.52
C GLY A 75 12.97 -8.62 -6.52
N LYS A 76 11.93 -8.39 -5.72
CA LYS A 76 11.53 -9.30 -4.64
C LYS A 76 10.07 -9.07 -4.21
N PRO A 77 9.42 -10.03 -3.54
CA PRO A 77 8.07 -9.84 -3.02
C PRO A 77 7.95 -8.54 -2.23
N PHE A 78 7.12 -7.62 -2.73
CA PHE A 78 7.03 -6.26 -2.24
C PHE A 78 5.58 -5.92 -1.87
N LEU A 79 5.37 -5.46 -0.64
CA LEU A 79 4.06 -5.02 -0.14
C LEU A 79 4.05 -3.52 0.16
N GLY A 80 3.34 -2.74 -0.64
CA GLY A 80 3.10 -1.31 -0.36
C GLY A 80 1.84 -1.09 0.47
N LEU A 81 1.90 -0.27 1.53
CA LEU A 81 0.74 0.03 2.39
C LEU A 81 0.44 1.54 2.44
N CYS A 82 -0.82 1.92 2.22
CA CYS A 82 -1.34 3.29 2.26
C CYS A 82 -0.61 4.27 1.32
N LEU A 83 0.41 5.00 1.79
CA LEU A 83 1.26 5.80 0.90
C LEU A 83 2.19 4.95 0.02
N GLY A 84 2.44 3.68 0.41
CA GLY A 84 3.24 2.74 -0.38
C GLY A 84 2.82 2.68 -1.85
N PRO A 85 1.57 2.30 -2.20
CA PRO A 85 1.12 2.32 -3.60
C PRO A 85 1.19 3.71 -4.25
N GLN A 86 0.92 4.78 -3.49
CA GLN A 86 0.96 6.15 -4.02
C GLN A 86 2.37 6.51 -4.50
N ALA A 87 3.39 6.18 -3.70
CA ALA A 87 4.80 6.39 -4.04
C ALA A 87 5.30 5.48 -5.16
N LEU A 88 4.69 4.31 -5.39
CA LEU A 88 5.03 3.44 -6.52
C LEU A 88 4.51 3.96 -7.86
N LEU A 89 3.44 4.76 -7.86
CA LEU A 89 2.90 5.34 -9.09
C LEU A 89 3.87 6.38 -9.70
N THR A 90 3.55 6.89 -10.89
CA THR A 90 4.39 7.88 -11.59
C THR A 90 4.32 9.24 -10.93
N PHE A 91 3.14 9.69 -10.55
CA PHE A 91 2.92 11.07 -10.12
C PHE A 91 1.80 11.21 -9.09
N SER A 92 1.91 12.16 -8.18
CA SER A 92 0.81 12.58 -7.30
C SER A 92 0.45 14.04 -7.50
N GLU A 93 -0.85 14.35 -7.54
CA GLU A 93 -1.36 15.73 -7.55
C GLU A 93 -1.21 16.46 -6.22
N GLU A 94 -0.91 15.73 -5.13
CA GLU A 94 -0.76 16.30 -3.80
C GLU A 94 0.33 17.39 -3.78
N ASN A 95 0.10 18.44 -2.98
CA ASN A 95 1.03 19.56 -2.80
C ASN A 95 1.47 20.29 -4.10
N GLY A 96 0.63 20.29 -5.14
CA GLY A 96 0.93 20.97 -6.40
C GLY A 96 1.70 20.13 -7.40
N GLY A 97 1.87 18.82 -7.13
CA GLY A 97 2.55 17.88 -8.01
C GLY A 97 3.83 17.32 -7.39
N VAL A 98 3.93 16.00 -7.36
CA VAL A 98 5.11 15.28 -6.85
C VAL A 98 5.42 14.11 -7.78
N ASP A 99 6.61 14.12 -8.36
CA ASP A 99 7.16 12.94 -9.05
C ASP A 99 7.43 11.84 -8.04
N CYS A 100 6.89 10.66 -8.31
CA CYS A 100 6.99 9.50 -7.43
C CYS A 100 8.05 8.52 -7.98
N LEU A 101 8.10 7.28 -7.48
CA LEU A 101 9.16 6.32 -7.85
C LEU A 101 9.03 5.80 -9.29
N ASN A 102 7.88 6.04 -9.94
CA ASN A 102 7.61 5.64 -11.32
C ASN A 102 7.91 4.15 -11.55
N VAL A 103 7.40 3.30 -10.66
CA VAL A 103 7.48 1.83 -10.74
C VAL A 103 6.26 1.29 -11.48
N LEU A 104 5.09 1.87 -11.23
CA LEU A 104 3.82 1.53 -11.86
C LEU A 104 3.24 2.77 -12.57
N PRO A 105 2.76 2.65 -13.81
CA PRO A 105 2.18 3.78 -14.52
C PRO A 105 0.82 4.17 -13.92
N GLY A 106 0.68 5.45 -13.61
CA GLY A 106 -0.53 5.96 -12.98
C GLY A 106 -0.31 7.21 -12.16
N ARG A 107 -1.42 7.71 -11.62
CA ARG A 107 -1.45 8.95 -10.86
C ARG A 107 -2.21 8.80 -9.55
N VAL A 108 -1.82 9.59 -8.57
CA VAL A 108 -2.54 9.77 -7.30
C VAL A 108 -3.32 11.07 -7.38
N VAL A 109 -4.64 10.99 -7.24
CA VAL A 109 -5.56 12.08 -7.56
C VAL A 109 -6.32 12.49 -6.30
N TRP A 110 -6.53 13.80 -6.11
CA TRP A 110 -7.31 14.27 -4.97
C TRP A 110 -8.79 13.90 -5.16
N PHE A 111 -9.45 13.40 -4.11
CA PHE A 111 -10.89 13.12 -4.18
C PHE A 111 -11.71 14.38 -4.50
N GLY A 112 -11.24 15.56 -4.09
CA GLY A 112 -11.97 16.81 -4.31
C GLY A 112 -13.20 16.94 -3.42
N GLU A 113 -14.11 17.82 -3.83
CA GLU A 113 -15.44 17.87 -3.24
C GLU A 113 -16.30 16.75 -3.82
N LEU A 114 -16.55 15.73 -3.02
CA LEU A 114 -17.34 14.57 -3.44
C LEU A 114 -18.79 14.66 -2.97
N ARG A 115 -19.67 14.11 -3.81
CA ARG A 115 -21.06 13.84 -3.48
C ARG A 115 -21.41 12.41 -3.84
N GLU A 116 -22.25 11.76 -3.05
CA GLU A 116 -22.81 10.47 -3.42
C GLU A 116 -23.74 10.67 -4.64
N PRO A 117 -23.54 9.93 -5.75
CA PRO A 117 -24.34 10.11 -6.96
C PRO A 117 -25.86 9.92 -6.75
N GLU A 118 -26.24 9.04 -5.83
CA GLU A 118 -27.64 8.64 -5.62
C GLU A 118 -28.40 9.64 -4.74
N THR A 119 -27.75 10.18 -3.71
CA THR A 119 -28.40 11.06 -2.72
C THR A 119 -28.01 12.53 -2.87
N GLY A 120 -26.93 12.84 -3.59
CA GLY A 120 -26.34 14.17 -3.68
C GLY A 120 -25.66 14.65 -2.39
N GLU A 121 -25.63 13.82 -1.34
CA GLU A 121 -25.03 14.16 -0.06
C GLU A 121 -23.52 14.33 -0.18
N ARG A 122 -22.98 15.33 0.53
CA ARG A 122 -21.53 15.59 0.53
C ARG A 122 -20.81 14.47 1.28
N LEU A 123 -19.87 13.83 0.60
CA LEU A 123 -18.94 12.87 1.20
C LEU A 123 -17.78 13.62 1.88
N LYS A 124 -17.38 13.13 3.06
CA LYS A 124 -16.30 13.74 3.86
C LYS A 124 -14.94 13.31 3.31
N VAL A 125 -14.04 14.27 3.06
CA VAL A 125 -12.65 13.98 2.72
C VAL A 125 -11.78 14.39 3.93
N PRO A 126 -10.93 13.50 4.47
CA PRO A 126 -10.51 12.19 3.94
C PRO A 126 -11.59 11.11 3.98
N HIS A 127 -11.55 10.19 3.00
CA HIS A 127 -12.23 8.89 3.09
C HIS A 127 -11.66 8.14 4.28
N MET A 128 -12.44 8.03 5.36
CA MET A 128 -12.00 7.49 6.64
C MET A 128 -13.02 6.51 7.19
N GLY A 129 -12.58 5.29 7.51
CA GLY A 129 -13.40 4.25 8.11
C GLY A 129 -13.30 2.92 7.38
N TRP A 130 -14.20 2.00 7.75
CA TRP A 130 -14.27 0.67 7.16
C TRP A 130 -15.07 0.69 5.86
N ASN A 131 -14.46 0.27 4.76
CA ASN A 131 -15.13 0.19 3.45
C ASN A 131 -14.84 -1.15 2.77
N GLN A 132 -15.72 -1.57 1.87
CA GLN A 132 -15.61 -2.84 1.15
C GLN A 132 -14.54 -2.75 0.07
N VAL A 133 -13.82 -3.86 -0.10
CA VAL A 133 -12.90 -4.05 -1.21
C VAL A 133 -13.45 -5.16 -2.09
N ARG A 134 -13.83 -4.79 -3.31
CA ARG A 134 -14.15 -5.73 -4.36
C ARG A 134 -12.85 -6.19 -5.01
N GLN A 135 -12.44 -7.41 -4.71
CA GLN A 135 -11.24 -8.06 -5.23
C GLN A 135 -11.40 -8.27 -6.74
N ALA A 136 -10.33 -7.99 -7.49
CA ALA A 136 -10.27 -8.19 -8.93
C ALA A 136 -9.24 -9.29 -9.27
N GLY A 137 -9.67 -10.26 -10.07
CA GLY A 137 -8.87 -11.43 -10.42
C GLY A 137 -8.69 -12.42 -9.26
N ASP A 138 -7.97 -13.50 -9.54
CA ASP A 138 -7.55 -14.49 -8.55
C ASP A 138 -6.08 -14.24 -8.18
N HIS A 139 -5.85 -13.42 -7.15
CA HIS A 139 -4.51 -13.08 -6.69
C HIS A 139 -4.19 -13.78 -5.35
N PRO A 140 -2.99 -14.36 -5.16
CA PRO A 140 -2.65 -15.10 -3.93
C PRO A 140 -2.86 -14.34 -2.62
N LEU A 141 -2.77 -13.01 -2.66
CA LEU A 141 -2.98 -12.12 -1.51
C LEU A 141 -4.44 -12.08 -1.04
N TRP A 142 -5.39 -12.44 -1.90
CA TRP A 142 -6.81 -12.52 -1.57
C TRP A 142 -7.24 -13.88 -1.01
N ARG A 143 -6.36 -14.88 -1.00
CA ARG A 143 -6.67 -16.24 -0.53
C ARG A 143 -7.30 -16.24 0.87
N ASP A 144 -8.44 -16.91 1.02
CA ASP A 144 -9.22 -17.01 2.26
C ASP A 144 -9.70 -15.64 2.81
N ILE A 145 -9.82 -14.63 1.96
CA ILE A 145 -10.49 -13.37 2.27
C ILE A 145 -11.80 -13.35 1.47
N PRO A 146 -12.97 -13.36 2.12
CA PRO A 146 -14.24 -13.28 1.41
C PRO A 146 -14.32 -12.04 0.52
N GLN A 147 -14.94 -12.19 -0.66
CA GLN A 147 -15.23 -11.08 -1.55
C GLN A 147 -16.01 -9.98 -0.80
N ASP A 148 -15.75 -8.71 -1.12
CA ASP A 148 -16.35 -7.53 -0.48
C ASP A 148 -16.11 -7.40 1.04
N SER A 149 -15.07 -8.07 1.54
CA SER A 149 -14.58 -7.86 2.92
C SER A 149 -14.21 -6.40 3.16
N ARG A 150 -14.39 -5.95 4.41
CA ARG A 150 -14.13 -4.57 4.79
C ARG A 150 -12.71 -4.38 5.30
N PHE A 151 -12.08 -3.29 4.86
CA PHE A 151 -10.77 -2.85 5.31
C PHE A 151 -10.83 -1.40 5.80
N TYR A 152 -9.90 -1.00 6.65
CA TYR A 152 -9.84 0.35 7.21
C TYR A 152 -9.04 1.30 6.30
N PHE A 153 -9.69 2.39 5.90
CA PHE A 153 -9.14 3.44 5.06
C PHE A 153 -8.98 4.75 5.85
N VAL A 154 -7.96 5.54 5.47
CA VAL A 154 -7.81 6.94 5.88
C VAL A 154 -6.93 7.67 4.86
N HIS A 155 -7.56 8.31 3.86
CA HIS A 155 -6.84 8.99 2.78
C HIS A 155 -7.68 10.06 2.09
N SER A 156 -7.04 11.13 1.61
CA SER A 156 -7.67 12.20 0.82
C SER A 156 -7.45 12.07 -0.68
N TYR A 157 -6.52 11.20 -1.08
CA TYR A 157 -6.14 10.96 -2.47
C TYR A 157 -6.32 9.49 -2.81
N TYR A 158 -6.65 9.17 -4.06
CA TYR A 158 -6.90 7.81 -4.52
C TYR A 158 -5.97 7.42 -5.66
N LEU A 159 -5.79 6.11 -5.84
CA LEU A 159 -4.97 5.55 -6.91
C LEU A 159 -5.77 5.55 -8.22
N LYS A 160 -5.18 6.12 -9.28
CA LYS A 160 -5.68 6.07 -10.65
C LYS A 160 -4.59 5.46 -11.54
N PRO A 161 -4.42 4.13 -11.52
CA PRO A 161 -3.50 3.46 -12.45
C PRO A 161 -3.92 3.74 -13.90
N GLU A 162 -2.93 3.89 -14.79
CA GLU A 162 -3.19 4.10 -16.22
C GLU A 162 -3.64 2.81 -16.91
N GLU A 163 -3.18 1.67 -16.42
CA GLU A 163 -3.50 0.35 -16.95
C GLU A 163 -4.56 -0.35 -16.07
N PRO A 164 -5.72 -0.75 -16.62
CA PRO A 164 -6.71 -1.51 -15.87
C PRO A 164 -6.19 -2.85 -15.32
N ALA A 165 -5.22 -3.46 -15.99
CA ALA A 165 -4.60 -4.72 -15.57
C ALA A 165 -3.83 -4.61 -14.23
N LEU A 166 -3.49 -3.39 -13.80
CA LEU A 166 -2.87 -3.17 -12.49
C LEU A 166 -3.86 -3.30 -11.33
N ILE A 167 -5.17 -3.20 -11.58
CA ILE A 167 -6.18 -3.15 -10.53
C ILE A 167 -6.39 -4.56 -9.97
N ALA A 168 -5.96 -4.77 -8.72
CA ALA A 168 -6.17 -6.01 -7.97
C ALA A 168 -7.38 -5.92 -7.02
N GLY A 169 -7.88 -4.71 -6.77
CA GLY A 169 -9.07 -4.48 -5.94
C GLY A 169 -9.59 -3.06 -6.08
N GLN A 170 -10.91 -2.92 -5.97
CA GLN A 170 -11.63 -1.65 -6.10
C GLN A 170 -12.48 -1.37 -4.87
N THR A 171 -12.70 -0.09 -4.61
CA THR A 171 -13.59 0.37 -3.54
C THR A 171 -14.42 1.53 -4.06
N ARG A 172 -15.71 1.57 -3.68
CA ARG A 172 -16.60 2.68 -4.01
C ARG A 172 -16.57 3.72 -2.90
N TYR A 173 -16.30 4.96 -3.27
CA TYR A 173 -16.46 6.15 -2.41
C TYR A 173 -16.89 7.34 -3.27
N GLY A 174 -18.19 7.50 -3.49
CA GLY A 174 -18.76 8.33 -4.54
C GLY A 174 -18.60 7.72 -5.94
N PHE A 175 -17.41 7.22 -6.27
CA PHE A 175 -17.11 6.45 -7.48
C PHE A 175 -16.13 5.32 -7.16
N ASP A 176 -15.92 4.41 -8.11
CA ASP A 176 -14.97 3.31 -7.97
C ASP A 176 -13.54 3.78 -8.20
N PHE A 177 -12.66 3.52 -7.22
CA PHE A 177 -11.23 3.77 -7.33
C PHE A 177 -10.44 2.48 -7.05
N ALA A 178 -9.18 2.43 -7.50
CA ALA A 178 -8.29 1.31 -7.20
C ALA A 178 -7.86 1.36 -5.73
N SER A 179 -8.27 0.38 -4.93
CA SER A 179 -7.88 0.23 -3.53
C SER A 179 -6.77 -0.80 -3.33
N ALA A 180 -6.50 -1.62 -4.34
CA ALA A 180 -5.31 -2.46 -4.44
C ALA A 180 -4.79 -2.49 -5.88
N VAL A 181 -3.46 -2.44 -6.03
CA VAL A 181 -2.76 -2.61 -7.30
C VAL A 181 -1.74 -3.73 -7.21
N ALA A 182 -1.50 -4.43 -8.32
CA ALA A 182 -0.53 -5.52 -8.39
C ALA A 182 0.14 -5.58 -9.76
N ARG A 183 1.39 -6.04 -9.77
CA ARG A 183 2.16 -6.38 -10.98
C ARG A 183 3.31 -7.30 -10.57
N ASP A 184 3.43 -8.46 -11.22
CA ASP A 184 4.51 -9.42 -10.98
C ASP A 184 4.67 -9.76 -9.49
N ASN A 185 5.75 -9.29 -8.86
CA ASN A 185 6.10 -9.48 -7.45
C ASN A 185 5.64 -8.35 -6.51
N ILE A 186 4.88 -7.37 -7.02
CA ILE A 186 4.37 -6.22 -6.27
C ILE A 186 2.89 -6.42 -5.97
N PHE A 187 2.53 -6.25 -4.71
CA PHE A 187 1.14 -6.03 -4.29
C PHE A 187 1.10 -4.78 -3.42
N ALA A 188 0.17 -3.87 -3.65
CA ALA A 188 0.10 -2.65 -2.86
C ALA A 188 -1.34 -2.20 -2.62
N VAL A 189 -1.64 -1.79 -1.39
CA VAL A 189 -3.00 -1.52 -0.92
C VAL A 189 -3.13 -0.13 -0.34
N GLN A 190 -4.22 0.57 -0.68
CA GLN A 190 -4.53 1.90 -0.17
C GLN A 190 -5.04 1.88 1.27
N PHE A 191 -5.66 0.77 1.69
CA PHE A 191 -6.12 0.55 3.05
C PHE A 191 -4.98 0.08 3.98
N HIS A 192 -5.27 0.01 5.28
CA HIS A 192 -4.35 -0.38 6.34
C HIS A 192 -4.64 -1.81 6.82
N PRO A 193 -4.02 -2.86 6.25
CA PRO A 193 -4.24 -4.24 6.69
C PRO A 193 -3.89 -4.44 8.17
N GLU A 194 -2.89 -3.73 8.69
CA GLU A 194 -2.52 -3.77 10.12
C GLU A 194 -3.60 -3.20 11.05
N LYS A 195 -4.61 -2.50 10.50
CA LYS A 195 -5.77 -1.96 11.21
C LYS A 195 -7.09 -2.63 10.80
N SER A 196 -7.05 -3.65 9.95
CA SER A 196 -8.23 -4.24 9.31
C SER A 196 -8.65 -5.60 9.88
N ALA A 197 -8.39 -5.81 11.18
CA ALA A 197 -8.77 -7.02 11.92
C ALA A 197 -8.40 -8.32 11.18
N GLN A 198 -9.27 -9.33 11.20
CA GLN A 198 -8.98 -10.66 10.63
C GLN A 198 -8.70 -10.62 9.12
N ALA A 199 -9.45 -9.83 8.34
CA ALA A 199 -9.22 -9.72 6.88
C ALA A 199 -7.84 -9.11 6.59
N GLY A 200 -7.47 -8.08 7.34
CA GLY A 200 -6.14 -7.46 7.26
C GLY A 200 -5.01 -8.42 7.63
N LEU A 201 -5.12 -9.10 8.78
CA LEU A 201 -4.13 -10.09 9.21
C LEU A 201 -4.02 -11.25 8.22
N ARG A 202 -5.13 -11.69 7.62
CA ARG A 202 -5.12 -12.74 6.60
C ARG A 202 -4.36 -12.30 5.34
N LEU A 203 -4.53 -11.06 4.90
CA LEU A 203 -3.77 -10.51 3.77
C LEU A 203 -2.27 -10.48 4.06
N LEU A 204 -1.88 -10.06 5.26
CA LEU A 204 -0.47 -10.06 5.69
C LEU A 204 0.10 -11.49 5.76
N ALA A 205 -0.67 -12.45 6.27
CA ALA A 205 -0.28 -13.86 6.28
C ALA A 205 -0.10 -14.41 4.85
N ASN A 206 -1.02 -14.08 3.93
CA ASN A 206 -0.87 -14.45 2.52
C ASN A 206 0.40 -13.85 1.90
N PHE A 207 0.78 -12.62 2.24
CA PHE A 207 2.02 -12.01 1.76
C PHE A 207 3.28 -12.76 2.24
N VAL A 208 3.26 -13.24 3.48
CA VAL A 208 4.37 -14.01 4.08
C VAL A 208 4.59 -15.33 3.32
N ASP A 209 3.51 -15.95 2.83
CA ASP A 209 3.53 -17.21 2.11
C ASP A 209 3.70 -17.07 0.58
N TRP A 210 3.48 -15.87 0.04
CA TRP A 210 3.41 -15.65 -1.41
C TRP A 210 4.77 -15.81 -2.10
N ASN A 211 4.87 -16.66 -3.12
CA ASN A 211 6.10 -16.84 -3.89
C ASN A 211 5.84 -16.52 -5.38
N PRO A 212 5.88 -15.23 -5.77
CA PRO A 212 5.65 -14.78 -7.15
C PRO A 212 6.75 -15.22 -8.12
#